data_AF-A0A8T5Y4I9-F1
#
_entry.id   AF-A0A8T5Y4I9-F1
#
_cell.length_a   1.000
_cell.length_b   1.000
_cell.length_c   1.000
_cell.angle_alpha   90.00
_cell.angle_beta   90.00
_cell.angle_gamma   90.00
#
_symmetry.space_group_name_H-M   'P 1'
#
loop_
_entity.id
_entity.type
_entity.pdbx_description
1 polymer ?
#
loop_
_entity_poly.entity_id
_entity_poly.type
_entity_poly.pdbx_seq_one_letter_code
_entity_poly.pdbx_strand_id
1 'polypeptide(L)'
;MLTVLTWNMDHWKRKHEQRREAWEYLTEVIRSDIALLQECVPPDNLPGYHVIYREIGGSRKWGSAILTRFPAEEVEFDNSHPGAVVAAEVTLPGRKNLTVISLYGVMSRLIVIQKATSPGRTTTSMSARNWLESW
;
A
#
# COMPACT_ATOMS: atom_id res chain seq x y z
N MET A 1 -25.83 -2.34 -1.70
CA MET A 1 -24.86 -3.09 -0.85
C MET A 1 -23.51 -2.40 -0.99
N LEU A 2 -22.75 -2.23 0.09
CA LEU A 2 -21.41 -1.63 0.03
C LEU A 2 -20.42 -2.65 -0.57
N THR A 3 -19.60 -2.23 -1.52
CA THR A 3 -18.55 -3.04 -2.15
C THR A 3 -17.17 -2.45 -1.87
N VAL A 4 -16.28 -3.30 -1.35
CA VAL A 4 -14.89 -2.95 -1.06
C VAL A 4 -14.00 -3.92 -1.81
N LEU A 5 -13.04 -3.42 -2.58
CA LEU A 5 -12.03 -4.24 -3.25
C LEU A 5 -10.62 -3.86 -2.80
N THR A 6 -9.69 -4.81 -2.90
CA THR A 6 -8.26 -4.52 -2.79
C THR A 6 -7.52 -5.05 -4.01
N TRP A 7 -6.54 -4.28 -4.51
CA TRP A 7 -5.75 -4.68 -5.67
C TRP A 7 -4.35 -4.07 -5.65
N ASN A 8 -3.33 -4.93 -5.63
CA ASN A 8 -1.97 -4.55 -6.01
C ASN A 8 -1.86 -4.47 -7.54
N MET A 9 -1.71 -3.25 -8.06
CA MET A 9 -1.75 -2.97 -9.50
C MET A 9 -0.39 -3.16 -10.20
N ASP A 10 0.67 -3.46 -9.45
CA ASP A 10 1.98 -3.86 -9.99
C ASP A 10 2.53 -2.83 -11.01
N HIS A 11 2.28 -1.54 -10.78
CA HIS A 11 2.44 -0.46 -11.77
C HIS A 11 3.79 -0.52 -12.48
N TRP A 12 4.88 -0.68 -11.72
CA TRP A 12 6.24 -0.63 -12.24
C TRP A 12 6.60 -1.79 -13.19
N LYS A 13 5.89 -2.93 -13.12
CA LYS A 13 6.09 -4.06 -14.04
C LYS A 13 5.25 -3.98 -15.30
N ARG A 14 4.21 -3.14 -15.32
CA ARG A 14 3.25 -3.07 -16.42
C ARG A 14 3.65 -2.05 -17.48
N LYS A 15 3.28 -2.31 -18.73
CA LYS A 15 3.37 -1.33 -19.83
C LYS A 15 2.26 -0.29 -19.72
N HIS A 16 2.41 0.84 -20.41
CA HIS A 16 1.45 1.94 -20.39
C HIS A 16 0.01 1.48 -20.72
N GLU A 17 -0.18 0.71 -21.79
CA GLU A 17 -1.49 0.21 -22.22
C GLU A 17 -2.15 -0.66 -21.15
N GLN A 18 -1.40 -1.58 -20.54
CA GLN A 18 -1.90 -2.45 -19.46
C GLN A 18 -2.31 -1.67 -18.21
N ARG A 19 -1.57 -0.60 -17.88
CA ARG A 19 -1.91 0.28 -16.75
C ARG A 19 -3.23 1.00 -17.02
N ARG A 20 -3.40 1.53 -18.24
CA ARG A 20 -4.63 2.19 -18.67
C ARG A 20 -5.81 1.23 -18.61
N GLU A 21 -5.69 0.05 -19.21
CA GLU A 21 -6.75 -0.97 -19.20
C GLU A 21 -7.13 -1.41 -17.78
N ALA A 22 -6.16 -1.54 -16.87
CA ALA A 22 -6.42 -1.87 -15.48
C ALA A 22 -7.23 -0.78 -14.76
N TRP A 23 -6.90 0.50 -15.00
CA TRP A 23 -7.66 1.62 -14.46
C TRP A 23 -9.08 1.70 -15.04
N GLU A 24 -9.22 1.56 -16.36
CA GLU A 24 -10.53 1.51 -17.03
C GLU A 24 -11.39 0.35 -16.51
N TYR A 25 -10.80 -0.83 -16.34
CA TYR A 25 -11.52 -1.98 -15.79
C TYR A 25 -11.98 -1.74 -14.34
N LEU A 26 -11.11 -1.14 -13.52
CA LEU A 26 -11.42 -0.78 -12.13
C LEU A 26 -12.58 0.23 -12.06
N THR A 27 -12.55 1.30 -12.85
CA THR A 27 -13.48 2.42 -12.72
C THR A 27 -14.78 2.21 -13.49
N GLU A 28 -14.74 1.53 -14.64
CA GLU A 28 -15.90 1.38 -15.53
C GLU A 28 -16.62 0.04 -15.36
N VAL A 29 -15.87 -1.03 -15.06
CA VAL A 29 -16.43 -2.39 -14.99
C VAL A 29 -16.66 -2.85 -13.55
N ILE A 30 -15.62 -2.87 -12.72
CA ILE A 30 -15.77 -3.30 -11.30
C ILE A 30 -16.58 -2.26 -10.53
N ARG A 31 -16.19 -0.99 -10.67
CA ARG A 31 -16.89 0.18 -10.15
C ARG A 31 -17.27 0.09 -8.66
N SER A 32 -16.35 -0.41 -7.84
CA SER A 32 -16.56 -0.57 -6.40
C SER A 32 -16.87 0.75 -5.71
N ASP A 33 -17.50 0.69 -4.55
CA ASP A 33 -17.72 1.89 -3.72
C ASP A 33 -16.42 2.37 -3.06
N ILE A 34 -15.53 1.44 -2.69
CA ILE A 34 -14.21 1.70 -2.10
C ILE A 34 -13.20 0.72 -2.72
N ALA A 35 -12.04 1.23 -3.16
CA ALA A 35 -10.92 0.43 -3.61
C ALA A 35 -9.64 0.77 -2.83
N LEU A 36 -8.99 -0.27 -2.29
CA LEU A 36 -7.73 -0.20 -1.56
C LEU A 36 -6.61 -0.68 -2.47
N LEU A 37 -5.82 0.24 -2.99
CA LEU A 37 -4.87 -0.03 -4.06
C LEU A 37 -3.44 0.04 -3.55
N GLN A 38 -2.59 -0.85 -4.05
CA GLN A 38 -1.15 -0.88 -3.78
C GLN A 38 -0.36 -0.90 -5.09
N GLU A 39 0.90 -0.46 -5.03
CA GLU A 39 1.79 -0.34 -6.20
C GLU A 39 1.12 0.34 -7.39
N CYS A 40 0.42 1.45 -7.16
CA CYS A 40 -0.34 2.16 -8.16
C CYS A 40 0.13 3.61 -8.32
N VAL A 41 -0.31 4.22 -9.42
CA VAL A 41 -0.26 5.66 -9.68
C VAL A 41 -1.62 6.03 -10.24
N PRO A 42 -2.48 6.68 -9.45
CA PRO A 42 -3.77 7.16 -9.94
C PRO A 42 -3.59 8.13 -11.12
N PRO A 43 -4.42 8.07 -12.16
CA PRO A 43 -4.53 9.15 -13.14
C PRO A 43 -4.94 10.46 -12.46
N ASP A 44 -4.51 11.59 -13.02
CA ASP A 44 -4.79 12.93 -12.47
C ASP A 44 -6.29 13.24 -12.34
N ASN A 45 -7.11 12.59 -13.17
CA ASN A 45 -8.56 12.74 -13.16
C ASN A 45 -9.24 11.38 -13.18
N LEU A 46 -10.03 11.12 -12.14
CA LEU A 46 -10.86 9.94 -11.98
C LEU A 46 -12.28 10.39 -11.63
N PRO A 47 -13.12 10.72 -12.63
CA PRO A 47 -14.43 11.31 -12.38
C PRO A 47 -15.31 10.38 -11.54
N GLY A 48 -15.97 10.94 -10.53
CA GLY A 48 -16.85 10.20 -9.62
C GLY A 48 -16.13 9.46 -8.49
N TYR A 49 -14.80 9.59 -8.38
CA TYR A 49 -14.02 9.07 -7.25
C TYR A 49 -13.29 10.19 -6.52
N HIS A 50 -13.32 10.14 -5.19
CA HIS A 50 -12.33 10.77 -4.34
C HIS A 50 -11.09 9.88 -4.31
N VAL A 51 -9.91 10.49 -4.44
CA VAL A 51 -8.62 9.81 -4.49
C VAL A 51 -7.74 10.33 -3.37
N ILE A 52 -7.29 9.43 -2.50
CA ILE A 52 -6.28 9.72 -1.49
C ILE A 52 -5.08 8.85 -1.82
N TYR A 53 -3.92 9.47 -2.07
CA TYR A 53 -2.74 8.79 -2.60
C TYR A 53 -1.47 9.30 -1.92
N ARG A 54 -0.57 8.36 -1.58
CA ARG A 54 0.76 8.66 -1.06
C ARG A 54 1.79 7.78 -1.74
N GLU A 55 2.87 8.39 -2.23
CA GLU A 55 4.04 7.70 -2.78
C GLU A 55 4.83 6.97 -1.70
N ILE A 56 5.38 5.79 -2.03
CA ILE A 56 6.20 5.03 -1.08
C ILE A 56 7.61 5.63 -0.97
N GLY A 57 7.93 6.18 0.20
CA GLY A 57 9.30 6.57 0.59
C GLY A 57 9.95 7.63 -0.30
N GLY A 58 9.16 8.49 -0.95
CA GLY A 58 9.56 9.68 -1.71
C GLY A 58 10.49 9.46 -2.92
N SER A 59 10.95 8.23 -3.15
CA SER A 59 11.88 7.84 -4.21
C SER A 59 11.21 6.98 -5.27
N ARG A 60 10.12 6.29 -4.91
CA ARG A 60 9.30 5.51 -5.85
C ARG A 60 8.23 6.41 -6.42
N LYS A 61 8.09 6.38 -7.75
CA LYS A 61 7.00 7.07 -8.47
C LYS A 61 5.66 6.34 -8.39
N TRP A 62 5.46 5.53 -7.35
CA TRP A 62 4.25 4.73 -7.12
C TRP A 62 4.06 4.51 -5.63
N GLY A 63 2.83 4.20 -5.24
CA GLY A 63 2.48 4.06 -3.85
C GLY A 63 1.16 3.33 -3.64
N SER A 64 0.46 3.70 -2.58
CA SER A 64 -0.87 3.17 -2.25
C SER A 64 -1.91 4.25 -2.36
N ALA A 65 -3.12 3.85 -2.75
CA ALA A 65 -4.26 4.76 -2.88
C ALA A 65 -5.51 4.18 -2.24
N ILE A 66 -6.40 5.08 -1.81
CA ILE A 66 -7.80 4.80 -1.55
C ILE A 66 -8.59 5.54 -2.61
N LEU A 67 -9.42 4.81 -3.35
CA LEU A 67 -10.45 5.37 -4.22
C LEU A 67 -11.82 5.14 -3.58
N THR A 68 -12.68 6.15 -3.59
CA THR A 68 -14.06 5.94 -3.14
C THR A 68 -15.06 6.85 -3.84
N ARG A 69 -16.28 6.36 -4.03
CA ARG A 69 -17.41 7.13 -4.58
C ARG A 69 -18.16 7.96 -3.52
N PHE A 70 -17.65 7.99 -2.29
CA PHE A 70 -18.21 8.75 -1.18
C PHE A 70 -17.22 9.83 -0.72
N PRO A 71 -17.69 10.87 -0.01
CA PRO A 71 -16.80 11.84 0.63
C PRO A 71 -15.82 11.12 1.56
N ALA A 72 -14.54 11.48 1.45
CA ALA A 72 -13.49 10.91 2.28
C ALA A 72 -12.44 11.96 2.61
N GLU A 73 -11.89 11.82 3.81
CA GLU A 73 -10.78 12.63 4.29
C GLU A 73 -9.64 11.71 4.68
N GLU A 74 -8.41 12.10 4.31
CA GLU A 74 -7.22 11.35 4.71
C GLU A 74 -7.05 11.44 6.22
N VAL A 75 -6.75 10.30 6.84
CA VAL A 75 -6.39 10.25 8.26
C VAL A 75 -4.89 10.46 8.36
N GLU A 76 -4.49 11.55 9.00
CA GLU A 76 -3.10 11.76 9.39
C GLU A 76 -2.80 10.99 10.68
N PHE A 77 -1.69 10.26 10.68
CA PHE A 77 -1.18 9.53 11.83
C PHE A 77 0.34 9.45 11.74
N ASP A 78 1.00 9.16 12.86
CA ASP A 78 2.45 8.94 12.86
C ASP A 78 2.78 7.70 12.02
N ASN A 79 3.37 7.94 10.85
CA ASN A 79 3.56 6.94 9.82
C ASN A 79 5.04 6.90 9.40
N SER A 80 5.78 5.94 9.94
CA SER A 80 7.18 5.69 9.58
C SER A 80 7.35 5.10 8.17
N HIS A 81 6.27 4.75 7.48
CA HIS A 81 6.27 4.14 6.16
C HIS A 81 5.26 4.84 5.22
N PRO A 82 5.48 6.13 4.88
CA PRO A 82 4.57 6.88 4.01
C PRO A 82 4.39 6.18 2.66
N GLY A 83 3.13 6.12 2.21
CA GLY A 83 2.71 5.43 0.99
C GLY A 83 2.60 3.91 1.10
N ALA A 84 3.20 3.29 2.12
CA ALA A 84 2.97 1.87 2.40
C ALA A 84 1.68 1.67 3.21
N VAL A 85 1.30 2.67 4.00
CA VAL A 85 0.02 2.74 4.69
C VAL A 85 -0.66 4.05 4.32
N VAL A 86 -1.88 3.97 3.83
CA VAL A 86 -2.75 5.12 3.54
C VAL A 86 -4.09 4.85 4.18
N ALA A 87 -4.60 5.78 4.98
CA ALA A 87 -5.84 5.63 5.72
C ALA A 87 -6.79 6.80 5.42
N ALA A 88 -8.09 6.52 5.43
CA ALA A 88 -9.12 7.53 5.22
C ALA A 88 -10.36 7.25 6.04
N GLU A 89 -11.03 8.31 6.47
CA GLU A 89 -12.40 8.26 6.98
C GLU A 89 -13.37 8.45 5.82
N VAL A 90 -14.18 7.43 5.52
CA VAL A 90 -15.18 7.47 4.45
C VAL A 90 -16.56 7.71 5.05
N THR A 91 -17.24 8.77 4.60
CA THR A 91 -18.59 9.11 5.07
C THR A 91 -19.62 8.36 4.24
N LEU A 92 -20.17 7.28 4.81
CA LEU A 92 -21.18 6.46 4.14
C LEU A 92 -22.58 7.12 4.20
N PRO A 93 -23.39 7.07 3.12
CA PRO A 93 -24.75 7.62 3.14
C PRO A 93 -25.63 6.99 4.23
N GLY A 94 -26.19 7.84 5.10
CA GLY A 94 -27.12 7.43 6.16
C GLY A 94 -26.53 6.51 7.22
N ARG A 95 -25.20 6.49 7.40
CA ARG A 95 -24.48 5.62 8.33
C ARG A 95 -23.37 6.38 9.05
N LYS A 96 -22.73 5.71 10.03
CA LYS A 96 -21.48 6.20 10.65
C LYS A 96 -20.33 6.13 9.65
N ASN A 97 -19.30 6.92 9.91
CA ASN A 97 -18.04 6.91 9.17
C ASN A 97 -17.39 5.53 9.23
N LEU A 98 -16.70 5.17 8.15
CA LEU A 98 -15.91 3.96 8.02
C LEU A 98 -14.44 4.33 7.78
N THR A 99 -13.59 3.99 8.74
CA THR A 99 -12.13 4.04 8.54
C THR A 99 -11.72 2.90 7.59
N VAL A 100 -10.99 3.24 6.53
CA VAL A 100 -10.40 2.27 5.61
C VAL A 100 -8.91 2.50 5.46
N ILE A 101 -8.16 1.42 5.27
CA ILE A 101 -6.70 1.45 5.22
C ILE A 101 -6.22 0.60 4.04
N SER A 102 -5.50 1.21 3.10
CA SER A 102 -4.70 0.48 2.12
C SER A 102 -3.31 0.21 2.70
N LEU A 103 -2.96 -1.07 2.82
CA LEU A 103 -1.71 -1.53 3.41
C LEU A 103 -0.88 -2.30 2.38
N TYR A 104 0.38 -1.90 2.23
CA TYR A 104 1.39 -2.58 1.46
C TYR A 104 2.50 -3.11 2.38
N GLY A 105 2.57 -4.44 2.51
CA GLY A 105 3.65 -5.08 3.26
C GLY A 105 4.97 -5.05 2.49
N VAL A 106 5.95 -4.31 2.97
CA VAL A 106 7.32 -4.35 2.42
C VAL A 106 7.97 -5.66 2.86
N MET A 107 8.17 -6.59 1.94
CA MET A 107 8.93 -7.81 2.24
C MET A 107 10.39 -7.46 2.48
N SER A 108 10.83 -7.55 3.73
CA SER A 108 12.25 -7.52 4.08
C SER A 108 12.90 -8.84 3.63
N ARG A 109 14.10 -8.76 3.04
CA ARG A 109 14.88 -9.95 2.72
C ARG A 109 15.20 -10.67 4.03
N LEU A 110 14.72 -11.91 4.18
CA LEU A 110 15.29 -12.85 5.13
C LEU A 110 16.76 -13.07 4.74
N ILE A 111 17.68 -12.50 5.51
CA ILE A 111 19.09 -12.87 5.44
C ILE A 111 19.20 -14.22 6.14
N VAL A 112 19.26 -15.30 5.37
CA VAL A 112 19.66 -16.60 5.90
C VAL A 112 21.16 -16.54 6.14
N ILE A 113 21.57 -16.29 7.38
CA ILE A 113 22.96 -16.44 7.79
C ILE A 113 23.24 -17.96 7.85
N GLN A 114 23.78 -18.52 6.78
CA GLN A 114 24.42 -19.82 6.86
C GLN A 114 25.70 -19.66 7.67
N LYS A 115 25.67 -20.14 8.92
CA LYS A 115 26.87 -20.22 9.76
C LYS A 115 27.80 -21.25 9.12
N ALA A 116 28.86 -20.81 8.45
CA ALA A 116 29.92 -21.70 8.02
C ALA A 116 30.59 -22.29 9.26
N THR A 117 30.28 -23.54 9.59
CA THR A 117 31.01 -24.28 10.61
C THR A 117 32.35 -24.71 10.02
N SER A 118 33.37 -23.88 10.18
CA SER A 118 34.75 -24.40 10.19
C SER A 118 34.98 -25.08 11.54
N PRO A 119 35.50 -26.32 11.57
CA PRO A 119 35.79 -26.98 12.83
C PRO A 119 36.97 -26.23 13.50
N GLY A 120 36.70 -25.58 14.65
CA GLY A 120 37.78 -25.17 15.58
C GLY A 120 37.93 -23.69 15.94
N ARG A 121 36.96 -22.78 15.70
CA ARG A 121 37.01 -21.43 16.28
C ARG A 121 35.75 -21.07 17.05
N THR A 122 35.91 -20.87 18.36
CA THR A 122 34.98 -20.16 19.24
C THR A 122 34.90 -18.69 18.81
N THR A 123 33.76 -18.29 18.26
CA THR A 123 33.38 -16.87 18.14
C THR A 123 32.05 -16.65 18.85
N THR A 124 32.08 -15.70 19.78
CA THR A 124 30.93 -15.17 20.50
C THR A 124 29.92 -14.61 19.48
N SER A 125 28.75 -15.23 19.39
CA SER A 125 27.67 -14.77 18.52
C SER A 125 26.83 -13.73 19.26
N MET A 126 26.84 -12.48 18.78
CA MET A 126 25.75 -11.54 19.08
C MET A 126 24.54 -11.89 18.20
N SER A 127 23.37 -11.96 18.83
CA SER A 127 22.13 -12.42 18.19
C SER A 127 21.44 -11.31 17.37
N ALA A 128 20.65 -11.72 16.37
CA ALA A 128 19.85 -10.85 15.51
C ALA A 128 18.81 -9.98 16.23
N ARG A 129 18.56 -10.21 17.54
CA ARG A 129 17.67 -9.37 18.35
C ARG A 129 18.20 -7.95 18.55
N ASN A 130 19.52 -7.73 18.56
CA ASN A 130 20.09 -6.42 18.91
C ASN A 130 19.96 -5.35 17.81
N TRP A 131 19.46 -5.68 16.61
CA TRP A 131 19.28 -4.73 15.51
C TRP A 131 17.86 -4.17 15.40
N LEU A 132 16.87 -4.83 16.02
CA LEU A 132 15.46 -4.41 15.91
C LEU A 132 15.02 -3.45 17.04
N GLU A 133 15.81 -3.29 18.10
CA GLU A 133 15.46 -2.42 19.25
C GLU A 133 16.10 -1.02 19.19
N SER A 134 16.65 -0.59 18.04
CA SER A 134 17.27 0.73 17.90
C SER A 134 16.46 1.76 17.10
N TRP A 135 15.17 1.51 16.86
CA TRP A 135 14.20 2.49 16.33
C TRP A 135 12.80 2.22 16.90
#